data_AF-A0A2E6HM68-F1
#
_entry.id   AF-A0A2E6HM68-F1
#
_cell.length_a   1.000
_cell.length_b   1.000
_cell.length_c   1.000
_cell.angle_alpha   90.00
_cell.angle_beta   90.00
_cell.angle_gamma   90.00
#
_symmetry.space_group_name_H-M   'P 1'
#
loop_
_entity.id
_entity.type
_entity.pdbx_description
1 polymer ?
#
loop_
_entity_poly.entity_id
_entity_poly.type
_entity_poly.pdbx_seq_one_letter_code
_entity_poly.pdbx_strand_id
1 'polypeptide(L)'
;MKIDYTPCFILHRRNFSESSYILEIFSRDYGRINLIAKGAKNSKKHHGINFDIYQKYNVSWYSKSELGTLTGIDIVTTENQFIAEKAITGFYINEIILKLLHKEEPHPELFDMYELTLNKLFANENEKIILRYFEKRLLESLGYGVLLDCDIKTGSSIMPSNQYYYKIDSGPSSEVLSSTESVKISGKTLLDLNNETLSDSVNINEAKKLLGTILRRYIDQPLESRKLYKSYSNIKI
;
A
#
# COMPACT_ATOMS: atom_id res chain seq x y z
N MET A 1 -27.48 4.74 -4.15
CA MET A 1 -27.37 3.27 -4.09
C MET A 1 -27.14 2.83 -2.65
N LYS A 2 -27.78 1.74 -2.22
CA LYS A 2 -27.48 1.08 -0.93
C LYS A 2 -26.47 -0.03 -1.20
N ILE A 3 -25.42 -0.09 -0.39
CA ILE A 3 -24.40 -1.14 -0.41
C ILE A 3 -24.40 -1.77 0.97
N ASP A 4 -24.42 -3.08 1.02
CA ASP A 4 -24.59 -3.86 2.24
C ASP A 4 -23.44 -4.85 2.41
N TYR A 5 -22.82 -4.86 3.60
CA TYR A 5 -21.93 -5.91 4.09
C TYR A 5 -20.72 -6.26 3.18
N THR A 6 -20.10 -5.26 2.54
CA THR A 6 -18.88 -5.51 1.74
C THR A 6 -17.62 -5.42 2.63
N PRO A 7 -16.60 -6.27 2.39
CA PRO A 7 -15.33 -6.21 3.10
C PRO A 7 -14.58 -4.91 2.85
N CYS A 8 -14.15 -4.27 3.93
CA CYS A 8 -13.45 -3.00 3.90
C CYS A 8 -12.34 -2.93 4.96
N PHE A 9 -11.31 -2.16 4.66
CA PHE A 9 -10.40 -1.58 5.67
C PHE A 9 -10.61 -0.08 5.75
N ILE A 10 -10.40 0.49 6.93
CA ILE A 10 -10.34 1.94 7.09
C ILE A 10 -8.90 2.36 6.83
N LEU A 11 -8.63 3.16 5.80
CA LEU A 11 -7.26 3.64 5.52
C LEU A 11 -6.92 4.85 6.39
N HIS A 12 -7.91 5.72 6.62
CA HIS A 12 -7.75 6.96 7.37
C HIS A 12 -9.06 7.37 8.06
N ARG A 13 -8.92 8.00 9.24
CA ARG A 13 -10.02 8.50 10.06
C ARG A 13 -9.70 9.90 10.55
N ARG A 14 -10.64 10.83 10.40
CA ARG A 14 -10.54 12.18 10.97
C ARG A 14 -11.83 12.62 11.64
N ASN A 15 -11.70 13.49 12.65
CA ASN A 15 -12.84 14.15 13.28
C ASN A 15 -13.61 14.99 12.26
N PHE A 16 -14.94 14.88 12.24
CA PHE A 16 -15.81 15.73 11.44
C PHE A 16 -16.59 16.73 12.31
N SER A 17 -17.19 16.23 13.38
CA SER A 17 -17.92 17.03 14.36
C SER A 17 -17.69 16.48 15.77
N GLU A 18 -18.33 17.08 16.76
CA GLU A 18 -18.32 16.57 18.14
C GLU A 18 -18.76 15.11 18.24
N SER A 19 -19.65 14.66 17.35
CA SER A 19 -20.24 13.32 17.40
C SER A 19 -19.86 12.40 16.23
N SER A 20 -19.19 12.90 15.19
CA SER A 20 -19.02 12.17 13.92
C SER A 20 -17.58 12.11 13.40
N TYR A 21 -17.29 11.10 12.58
CA TYR A 21 -16.03 10.93 11.86
C TYR A 21 -16.24 10.98 10.35
N ILE A 22 -15.21 11.44 9.61
CA ILE A 22 -15.00 11.06 8.22
C ILE A 22 -14.05 9.87 8.20
N LEU A 23 -14.43 8.84 7.48
CA LEU A 23 -13.66 7.64 7.22
C LEU A 23 -13.33 7.61 5.73
N GLU A 24 -12.10 7.27 5.42
CA GLU A 24 -11.71 6.87 4.08
C GLU A 24 -11.42 5.38 4.10
N ILE A 25 -12.25 4.63 3.39
CA ILE A 25 -12.21 3.17 3.38
C ILE A 25 -11.64 2.66 2.05
N PHE A 26 -10.98 1.51 2.11
CA PHE A 26 -10.70 0.68 0.94
C PHE A 26 -11.66 -0.50 0.98
N SER A 27 -12.63 -0.51 0.06
CA SER A 27 -13.57 -1.61 -0.14
C SER A 27 -13.05 -2.54 -1.23
N ARG A 28 -13.21 -3.84 -1.01
CA ARG A 28 -12.82 -4.86 -1.98
C ARG A 28 -13.53 -4.69 -3.33
N ASP A 29 -14.83 -4.41 -3.29
CA ASP A 29 -15.68 -4.45 -4.48
C ASP A 29 -16.03 -3.04 -5.01
N TYR A 30 -15.73 -1.99 -4.24
CA TYR A 30 -16.08 -0.60 -4.58
C TYR A 30 -14.90 0.36 -4.54
N GLY A 31 -13.68 -0.12 -4.28
CA GLY A 31 -12.49 0.72 -4.26
C GLY A 31 -12.46 1.68 -3.07
N ARG A 32 -11.85 2.85 -3.27
CA ARG A 32 -11.74 3.87 -2.22
C ARG A 32 -13.01 4.71 -2.11
N ILE A 33 -13.61 4.71 -0.93
CA ILE A 33 -14.86 5.44 -0.65
C ILE A 33 -14.69 6.34 0.58
N ASN A 34 -15.19 7.57 0.50
CA ASN A 34 -15.35 8.42 1.67
C ASN A 34 -16.71 8.19 2.32
N LEU A 35 -16.70 7.95 3.63
CA LEU A 35 -17.92 7.76 4.42
C LEU A 35 -17.96 8.74 5.59
N ILE A 36 -19.16 9.25 5.89
CA ILE A 36 -19.44 9.89 7.18
C ILE A 36 -20.06 8.87 8.14
N ALA A 37 -19.43 8.69 9.29
CA ALA A 37 -19.94 7.91 10.42
C ALA A 37 -20.68 8.85 11.39
N LYS A 38 -21.95 9.13 11.10
CA LYS A 38 -22.76 10.10 11.85
C LYS A 38 -23.04 9.61 13.28
N GLY A 39 -22.74 10.44 14.26
CA GLY A 39 -23.00 10.14 15.67
C GLY A 39 -22.14 9.01 16.25
N ALA A 40 -21.14 8.51 15.50
CA ALA A 40 -20.35 7.34 15.87
C ALA A 40 -19.63 7.45 17.22
N LYS A 41 -19.26 8.65 17.66
CA LYS A 41 -18.58 8.87 18.94
C LYS A 41 -19.45 8.60 20.16
N ASN A 42 -20.76 8.78 20.03
CA ASN A 42 -21.73 8.68 21.13
C ASN A 42 -22.77 7.57 20.89
N SER A 43 -22.60 6.77 19.83
CA SER A 43 -23.62 5.84 19.36
C SER A 43 -23.55 4.51 20.11
N LYS A 44 -24.69 4.05 20.65
CA LYS A 44 -24.84 2.67 21.15
C LYS A 44 -24.66 1.63 20.03
N LYS A 45 -25.02 1.97 18.79
CA LYS A 45 -24.92 1.09 17.62
C LYS A 45 -23.47 0.85 17.18
N HIS A 46 -22.57 1.77 17.47
CA HIS A 46 -21.13 1.64 17.19
C HIS A 46 -20.32 1.41 18.48
N HIS A 47 -20.99 1.02 19.57
CA HIS A 47 -20.33 0.80 20.84
C HIS A 47 -19.30 -0.32 20.72
N GLY A 48 -18.06 -0.05 21.14
CA GLY A 48 -16.92 -0.98 20.99
C GLY A 48 -16.22 -0.93 19.63
N ILE A 49 -16.74 -0.18 18.64
CA ILE A 49 -16.08 0.00 17.34
C ILE A 49 -15.14 1.20 17.41
N ASN A 50 -13.84 0.93 17.40
CA ASN A 50 -12.81 1.98 17.46
C ASN A 50 -12.44 2.57 16.10
N PHE A 51 -12.97 2.04 14.99
CA PHE A 51 -12.62 2.47 13.63
C PHE A 51 -11.09 2.43 13.40
N ASP A 52 -10.46 1.34 13.87
CA ASP A 52 -9.04 1.08 13.69
C ASP A 52 -8.69 0.93 12.20
N ILE A 53 -7.53 1.47 11.80
CA ILE A 53 -7.08 1.55 10.41
C ILE A 53 -6.35 0.28 9.90
N TYR A 54 -6.22 -0.74 10.75
CA TYR A 54 -5.65 -2.05 10.39
C TYR A 54 -6.62 -3.21 10.63
N GLN A 55 -7.83 -2.92 11.07
CA GLN A 55 -8.89 -3.90 11.27
C GLN A 55 -9.72 -4.05 9.99
N LYS A 56 -10.04 -5.31 9.66
CA LYS A 56 -11.01 -5.63 8.62
C LYS A 56 -12.44 -5.52 9.16
N TYR A 57 -13.31 -4.92 8.38
CA TYR A 57 -14.72 -4.77 8.69
C TYR A 57 -15.59 -5.25 7.53
N ASN A 58 -16.83 -5.63 7.82
CA ASN A 58 -17.91 -5.60 6.84
C ASN A 58 -18.66 -4.29 7.02
N VAL A 59 -18.83 -3.54 5.93
CA VAL A 59 -19.37 -2.17 5.97
C VAL A 59 -20.57 -2.03 5.05
N SER A 60 -21.61 -1.36 5.53
CA SER A 60 -22.80 -1.00 4.76
C SER A 60 -22.95 0.52 4.71
N TRP A 61 -23.29 1.09 3.55
CA TRP A 61 -23.51 2.53 3.40
C TRP A 61 -24.55 2.87 2.34
N TYR A 62 -25.05 4.10 2.42
CA TYR A 62 -25.76 4.74 1.31
C TYR A 62 -24.80 5.67 0.57
N SER A 63 -24.72 5.53 -0.75
CA SER A 63 -24.06 6.49 -1.64
C SER A 63 -25.11 7.32 -2.39
N LYS A 64 -25.02 8.65 -2.26
CA LYS A 64 -25.80 9.64 -3.01
C LYS A 64 -24.93 10.70 -3.70
N SER A 65 -23.64 10.75 -3.35
CA SER A 65 -22.62 11.69 -3.82
C SER A 65 -21.23 11.12 -3.45
N GLU A 66 -20.15 11.89 -3.64
CA GLU A 66 -18.78 11.51 -3.26
C GLU A 66 -18.57 11.18 -1.77
N LEU A 67 -19.52 11.56 -0.90
CA LEU A 67 -19.51 11.23 0.53
C LEU A 67 -20.71 10.35 0.89
N GLY A 68 -20.45 9.05 1.06
CA GLY A 68 -21.44 8.10 1.52
C GLY A 68 -21.74 8.26 3.01
N THR A 69 -22.90 7.76 3.47
CA THR A 69 -23.24 7.70 4.90
C THR A 69 -23.15 6.27 5.39
N LEU A 70 -22.32 6.04 6.41
CA LEU A 70 -22.18 4.74 7.08
C LEU A 70 -23.51 4.34 7.71
N THR A 71 -23.93 3.09 7.49
CA THR A 71 -25.19 2.54 8.02
C THR A 71 -25.01 1.26 8.81
N GLY A 72 -23.94 0.52 8.59
CA GLY A 72 -23.60 -0.70 9.30
C GLY A 72 -22.09 -0.90 9.28
N ILE A 73 -21.54 -1.43 10.36
CA ILE A 73 -20.12 -1.79 10.47
C ILE A 73 -20.00 -2.92 11.47
N ASP A 74 -19.42 -4.03 11.04
CA ASP A 74 -19.17 -5.20 11.87
C ASP A 74 -17.69 -5.58 11.77
N ILE A 75 -17.07 -5.88 12.91
CA ILE A 75 -15.69 -6.34 12.96
C ILE A 75 -15.64 -7.74 12.37
N VAL A 76 -14.74 -7.96 11.41
CA VAL A 76 -14.37 -9.30 11.00
C VAL A 76 -13.32 -9.78 12.00
N THR A 77 -13.70 -10.67 12.91
CA THR A 77 -12.77 -11.20 13.91
C THR A 77 -11.64 -11.94 13.21
N THR A 78 -10.42 -11.48 13.45
CA THR A 78 -9.19 -12.10 12.97
C THR A 78 -8.29 -12.36 14.16
N GLU A 79 -7.63 -13.52 14.21
CA GLU A 79 -6.60 -13.85 15.22
C GLU A 79 -5.26 -13.12 14.94
N ASN A 80 -5.35 -11.87 14.52
CA ASN A 80 -4.18 -11.12 14.11
C ASN A 80 -3.46 -10.56 15.33
N GLN A 81 -2.16 -10.85 15.41
CA GLN A 81 -1.28 -10.14 16.33
C GLN A 81 -1.21 -8.67 15.90
N PHE A 82 -1.07 -7.76 16.86
CA PHE A 82 -0.84 -6.34 16.60
C PHE A 82 0.45 -5.90 17.31
N ILE A 83 1.44 -5.52 16.52
CA ILE A 83 2.75 -5.06 16.99
C ILE A 83 2.85 -3.56 16.74
N ALA A 84 2.83 -2.78 17.81
CA ALA A 84 2.77 -1.31 17.74
C ALA A 84 3.97 -0.70 17.00
N GLU A 85 5.15 -1.31 17.09
CA GLU A 85 6.37 -0.87 16.39
C GLU A 85 6.21 -0.91 14.87
N LYS A 86 5.30 -1.74 14.36
CA LYS A 86 5.02 -1.89 12.92
C LYS A 86 3.97 -0.91 12.42
N ALA A 87 3.31 -0.16 13.31
CA ALA A 87 2.24 0.76 12.94
C ALA A 87 2.70 1.87 11.99
N ILE A 88 3.95 2.35 12.09
CA ILE A 88 4.47 3.37 11.15
C ILE A 88 4.62 2.78 9.74
N THR A 89 5.03 1.52 9.65
CA THR A 89 5.12 0.79 8.37
C THR A 89 3.73 0.57 7.76
N GLY A 90 2.74 0.18 8.58
CA GLY A 90 1.34 0.10 8.14
C GLY A 90 0.81 1.44 7.64
N PHE A 91 1.18 2.53 8.33
CA PHE A 91 0.76 3.88 7.93
C PHE A 91 1.34 4.29 6.58
N TYR A 92 2.59 3.91 6.27
CA TYR A 92 3.17 4.08 4.94
C TYR A 92 2.38 3.35 3.85
N ILE A 93 1.98 2.09 4.11
CA ILE A 93 1.18 1.28 3.18
C ILE A 93 -0.17 1.96 2.92
N ASN A 94 -0.86 2.39 3.97
CA ASN A 94 -2.13 3.13 3.83
C ASN A 94 -1.92 4.43 3.05
N GLU A 95 -0.85 5.17 3.33
CA GLU A 95 -0.57 6.44 2.66
C GLU A 95 -0.33 6.27 1.15
N ILE A 96 0.42 5.26 0.72
CA ILE A 96 0.66 5.05 -0.72
C ILE A 96 -0.61 4.60 -1.45
N ILE A 97 -1.46 3.80 -0.81
CA ILE A 97 -2.81 3.49 -1.34
C ILE A 97 -3.62 4.80 -1.48
N LEU A 98 -3.61 5.63 -0.43
CA LEU A 98 -4.34 6.90 -0.38
C LEU A 98 -3.85 7.93 -1.41
N LYS A 99 -2.63 7.80 -1.91
CA LYS A 99 -2.08 8.73 -2.90
C LYS A 99 -2.19 8.23 -4.34
N LEU A 100 -2.21 6.92 -4.54
CA LEU A 100 -2.14 6.32 -5.87
C LEU A 100 -3.48 5.81 -6.40
N LEU A 101 -4.35 5.25 -5.55
CA LEU A 101 -5.63 4.70 -6.03
C LEU A 101 -6.62 5.82 -6.33
N HIS A 102 -7.33 5.72 -7.44
CA HIS A 102 -8.52 6.55 -7.67
C HIS A 102 -9.66 6.13 -6.75
N LYS A 103 -10.59 7.07 -6.50
CA LYS A 103 -11.82 6.76 -5.75
C LYS A 103 -12.77 5.96 -6.62
N GLU A 104 -13.57 5.11 -5.98
CA GLU A 104 -14.63 4.34 -6.64
C GLU A 104 -14.13 3.36 -7.72
N GLU A 105 -12.82 3.07 -7.74
CA GLU A 105 -12.20 2.07 -8.63
C GLU A 105 -11.87 0.78 -7.86
N PRO A 106 -12.56 -0.34 -8.11
CA PRO A 106 -12.32 -1.59 -7.40
C PRO A 106 -10.99 -2.25 -7.79
N HIS A 107 -10.20 -2.64 -6.78
CA HIS A 107 -9.00 -3.46 -6.95
C HIS A 107 -9.05 -4.67 -6.00
N PRO A 108 -9.89 -5.70 -6.28
CA PRO A 108 -10.12 -6.81 -5.35
C PRO A 108 -8.86 -7.63 -5.05
N GLU A 109 -8.00 -7.86 -6.04
CA GLU A 109 -6.73 -8.57 -5.84
C GLU A 109 -5.76 -7.77 -4.97
N LEU A 110 -5.68 -6.45 -5.17
CA LEU A 110 -4.88 -5.56 -4.32
C LEU A 110 -5.42 -5.51 -2.89
N PHE A 111 -6.75 -5.55 -2.72
CA PHE A 111 -7.38 -5.64 -1.41
C PHE A 111 -6.97 -6.92 -0.67
N ASP A 112 -7.03 -8.08 -1.34
CA ASP A 112 -6.64 -9.36 -0.76
C ASP A 112 -5.12 -9.36 -0.43
N MET A 113 -4.29 -8.77 -1.30
CA MET A 113 -2.85 -8.58 -1.04
C MET A 113 -2.57 -7.62 0.11
N TYR A 114 -3.36 -6.56 0.29
CA TYR A 114 -3.25 -5.63 1.41
C TYR A 114 -3.54 -6.33 2.74
N GLU A 115 -4.60 -7.14 2.81
CA GLU A 115 -4.91 -7.96 3.99
C GLU A 115 -3.75 -8.90 4.36
N LEU A 116 -3.22 -9.65 3.37
CA LEU A 116 -2.05 -10.51 3.58
C LEU A 116 -0.83 -9.72 4.05
N THR A 117 -0.60 -8.53 3.49
CA THR A 117 0.52 -7.66 3.86
C THR A 117 0.44 -7.20 5.31
N LEU A 118 -0.74 -6.78 5.77
CA LEU A 118 -0.96 -6.41 7.17
C LEU A 118 -0.75 -7.60 8.11
N ASN A 119 -1.29 -8.77 7.76
CA ASN A 119 -1.15 -9.98 8.57
C ASN A 119 0.33 -10.33 8.77
N LYS A 120 1.12 -10.37 7.69
CA LYS A 120 2.58 -10.63 7.77
C LYS A 120 3.31 -9.56 8.56
N LEU A 121 2.97 -8.29 8.31
CA LEU A 121 3.62 -7.15 8.95
C LEU A 121 3.46 -7.20 10.48
N PHE A 122 2.24 -7.45 10.96
CA PHE A 122 1.96 -7.50 12.39
C PHE A 122 2.25 -8.87 13.03
N ALA A 123 2.53 -9.91 12.24
CA ALA A 123 3.15 -11.16 12.70
C ALA A 123 4.69 -11.07 12.86
N ASN A 124 5.25 -9.86 12.80
CA ASN A 124 6.68 -9.57 12.92
C ASN A 124 7.57 -10.18 11.82
N GLU A 125 7.02 -10.50 10.65
CA GLU A 125 7.85 -10.88 9.52
C GLU A 125 8.71 -9.70 9.04
N ASN A 126 9.65 -9.97 8.12
CA ASN A 126 10.62 -8.99 7.65
C ASN A 126 9.95 -7.84 6.88
N GLU A 127 9.66 -6.75 7.59
CA GLU A 127 9.00 -5.55 7.07
C GLU A 127 9.64 -4.99 5.81
N LYS A 128 10.98 -5.11 5.66
CA LYS A 128 11.68 -4.55 4.51
C LYS A 128 11.31 -5.29 3.24
N ILE A 129 11.19 -6.62 3.32
CA ILE A 129 10.78 -7.50 2.22
C ILE A 129 9.29 -7.29 1.91
N ILE A 130 8.44 -7.32 2.94
CA ILE A 130 6.99 -7.13 2.82
C ILE A 130 6.67 -5.84 2.07
N LEU A 131 7.33 -4.74 2.42
CA LEU A 131 7.16 -3.47 1.72
C LEU A 131 7.56 -3.54 0.25
N ARG A 132 8.62 -4.27 -0.13
CA ARG A 132 9.02 -4.37 -1.55
C ARG A 132 7.95 -5.09 -2.36
N TYR A 133 7.42 -6.19 -1.84
CA TYR A 133 6.40 -6.97 -2.54
C TYR A 133 5.09 -6.21 -2.64
N PHE A 134 4.64 -5.58 -1.54
CA PHE A 134 3.43 -4.77 -1.59
C PHE A 134 3.55 -3.62 -2.59
N GLU A 135 4.67 -2.89 -2.61
CA GLU A 135 4.87 -1.79 -3.55
C GLU A 135 4.94 -2.25 -5.01
N LYS A 136 5.62 -3.37 -5.28
CA LYS A 136 5.63 -3.99 -6.61
C LYS A 136 4.21 -4.31 -7.06
N ARG A 137 3.46 -5.03 -6.24
CA ARG A 137 2.08 -5.45 -6.53
C ARG A 137 1.13 -4.27 -6.71
N LEU A 138 1.30 -3.23 -5.90
CA LEU A 138 0.56 -1.97 -6.04
C LEU A 138 0.83 -1.34 -7.42
N LEU A 139 2.10 -1.18 -7.81
CA LEU A 139 2.45 -0.62 -9.12
C LEU A 139 1.92 -1.47 -10.28
N GLU A 140 1.99 -2.80 -10.17
CA GLU A 140 1.41 -3.73 -11.15
C GLU A 140 -0.12 -3.57 -11.26
N SER A 141 -0.82 -3.49 -10.12
CA SER A 141 -2.28 -3.34 -10.08
C SER A 141 -2.79 -2.02 -10.68
N LEU A 142 -1.93 -1.00 -10.71
CA LEU A 142 -2.20 0.31 -11.32
C LEU A 142 -1.81 0.36 -12.81
N GLY A 143 -1.32 -0.75 -13.37
CA GLY A 143 -0.90 -0.82 -14.77
C GLY A 143 0.42 -0.13 -15.06
N TYR A 144 1.21 0.24 -14.05
CA TYR A 144 2.51 0.89 -14.25
C TYR A 144 3.62 -0.06 -14.71
N GLY A 145 3.31 -1.35 -14.92
CA GLY A 145 4.17 -2.32 -15.60
C GLY A 145 5.59 -2.37 -15.05
N VAL A 146 5.82 -3.15 -13.98
CA VAL A 146 7.17 -3.35 -13.45
C VAL A 146 7.84 -4.48 -14.24
N LEU A 147 8.42 -4.14 -15.40
CA LEU A 147 9.13 -5.12 -16.23
C LEU A 147 10.46 -5.50 -15.56
N LEU A 148 10.63 -6.77 -15.18
CA LEU A 148 11.78 -7.21 -14.36
C LEU A 148 12.56 -8.38 -14.96
N ASP A 149 12.10 -8.96 -16.06
CA ASP A 149 12.55 -10.25 -16.57
C ASP A 149 13.20 -10.21 -17.95
N CYS A 150 13.05 -9.10 -18.69
CA CYS A 150 13.73 -8.89 -19.97
C CYS A 150 14.36 -7.49 -20.10
N ASP A 151 15.46 -7.45 -20.85
CA ASP A 151 16.15 -6.23 -21.26
C ASP A 151 15.36 -5.54 -22.38
N ILE A 152 14.98 -4.27 -22.18
CA ILE A 152 14.11 -3.53 -23.11
C ILE A 152 14.75 -3.20 -24.46
N LYS A 153 16.09 -3.26 -24.56
CA LYS A 153 16.83 -2.96 -25.78
C LYS A 153 17.06 -4.20 -26.61
N THR A 154 17.47 -5.28 -25.95
CA THR A 154 17.85 -6.52 -26.63
C THR A 154 16.72 -7.55 -26.70
N GLY A 155 15.69 -7.42 -25.87
CA GLY A 155 14.64 -8.43 -25.68
C GLY A 155 15.13 -9.70 -24.97
N SER A 156 16.39 -9.74 -24.54
CA SER A 156 16.97 -10.91 -23.88
C SER A 156 16.54 -11.01 -22.42
N SER A 157 16.46 -12.22 -21.88
CA SER A 157 16.17 -12.43 -20.46
C SER A 157 17.23 -11.79 -19.56
N ILE A 158 16.80 -11.33 -18.40
CA ILE A 158 17.70 -10.76 -17.38
C ILE A 158 18.61 -11.85 -16.82
N MET A 159 19.91 -11.54 -16.77
CA MET A 159 20.94 -12.43 -16.24
C MET A 159 21.35 -12.01 -14.83
N PRO A 160 21.33 -12.92 -13.83
CA PRO A 160 21.62 -12.59 -12.44
C PRO A 160 22.98 -11.90 -12.22
N SER A 161 23.99 -12.30 -13.01
CA SER A 161 25.37 -11.81 -12.94
C SER A 161 25.57 -10.40 -13.51
N ASN A 162 24.60 -9.88 -14.25
CA ASN A 162 24.75 -8.65 -15.00
C ASN A 162 24.24 -7.44 -14.20
N GLN A 163 24.68 -6.25 -14.64
CA GLN A 163 24.21 -4.97 -14.12
C GLN A 163 23.33 -4.29 -15.17
N TYR A 164 22.25 -3.67 -14.70
CA TYR A 164 21.27 -3.00 -15.54
C TYR A 164 21.02 -1.57 -15.06
N TYR A 165 20.55 -0.74 -15.98
CA TYR A 165 20.02 0.59 -15.73
C TYR A 165 18.53 0.55 -16.01
N TYR A 166 17.73 0.63 -14.95
CA TYR A 166 16.27 0.65 -15.05
C TYR A 166 15.80 2.04 -15.40
N LYS A 167 15.23 2.21 -16.60
CA LYS A 167 14.54 3.44 -17.00
C LYS A 167 13.11 3.40 -16.49
N ILE A 168 12.73 4.41 -15.72
CA ILE A 168 11.36 4.56 -15.21
C ILE A 168 10.39 4.59 -16.41
N ASP A 169 9.24 3.92 -16.26
CA ASP A 169 8.20 3.76 -17.30
C ASP A 169 8.66 3.00 -18.56
N SER A 170 9.79 2.29 -18.50
CA SER A 170 10.26 1.46 -19.61
C SER A 170 10.75 0.09 -19.17
N GLY A 171 11.74 0.03 -18.26
CA GLY A 171 12.34 -1.23 -17.81
C GLY A 171 13.87 -1.24 -17.81
N PRO A 172 14.48 -2.39 -17.51
CA PRO A 172 15.93 -2.55 -17.42
C PRO A 172 16.62 -2.60 -18.78
N SER A 173 17.79 -1.96 -18.87
CA SER A 173 18.68 -1.99 -20.04
C SER A 173 20.11 -2.28 -19.60
N SER A 174 20.79 -3.19 -20.28
CA SER A 174 22.21 -3.50 -20.07
C SER A 174 23.14 -2.39 -20.60
N GLU A 175 22.66 -1.60 -21.56
CA GLU A 175 23.35 -0.40 -22.01
C GLU A 175 23.19 0.75 -21.00
N VAL A 176 24.28 1.49 -20.77
CA VAL A 176 24.28 2.70 -19.94
C VAL A 176 23.40 3.75 -20.62
N LEU A 177 22.30 4.11 -19.97
CA LEU A 177 21.43 5.17 -20.45
C LEU A 177 22.01 6.54 -20.06
N SER A 178 22.15 7.43 -21.04
CA SER A 178 22.62 8.81 -20.83
C SER A 178 21.64 9.71 -20.06
N SER A 179 20.46 9.18 -19.71
CA SER A 179 19.42 9.91 -18.98
C SER A 179 19.62 9.86 -17.47
N THR A 180 19.39 11.00 -16.82
CA THR A 180 19.41 11.20 -15.36
C THR A 180 18.33 10.43 -14.59
N GLU A 181 17.35 9.85 -15.28
CA GLU A 181 16.19 9.15 -14.70
C GLU A 181 16.33 7.62 -14.70
N SER A 182 17.55 7.09 -14.64
CA SER A 182 17.79 5.64 -14.54
C SER A 182 18.25 5.21 -13.15
N VAL A 183 17.82 4.02 -12.73
CA VAL A 183 18.24 3.39 -11.47
C VAL A 183 19.15 2.21 -11.79
N LYS A 184 20.42 2.28 -11.39
CA LYS A 184 21.33 1.14 -11.45
C LYS A 184 20.85 0.03 -10.51
N ILE A 185 20.78 -1.19 -11.01
CA ILE A 185 20.28 -2.38 -10.29
C ILE A 185 20.91 -3.66 -10.84
N SER A 186 21.16 -4.65 -9.98
CA SER A 186 21.64 -5.95 -10.41
C SER A 186 20.54 -6.81 -11.03
N GLY A 187 20.91 -7.66 -12.00
CA GLY A 187 19.99 -8.65 -12.56
C GLY A 187 19.45 -9.61 -11.51
N LYS A 188 20.27 -9.97 -10.51
CA LYS A 188 19.83 -10.76 -9.35
C LYS A 188 18.68 -10.08 -8.61
N THR A 189 18.78 -8.80 -8.28
CA THR A 189 17.67 -8.09 -7.61
C THR A 189 16.42 -8.05 -8.47
N LEU A 190 16.53 -7.81 -9.78
CA LEU A 190 15.39 -7.79 -10.68
C LEU A 190 14.63 -9.13 -10.65
N LEU A 191 15.37 -10.24 -10.77
CA LEU A 191 14.79 -11.59 -10.72
C LEU A 191 14.24 -11.95 -9.34
N ASP A 192 14.94 -11.62 -8.27
CA ASP A 192 14.46 -11.86 -6.90
C ASP A 192 13.20 -11.04 -6.58
N LEU A 193 13.11 -9.82 -7.10
CA LEU A 193 11.90 -9.00 -6.99
C LEU A 193 10.77 -9.56 -7.85
N ASN A 194 11.07 -10.06 -9.06
CA ASN A 194 10.10 -10.68 -9.94
C ASN A 194 9.48 -11.94 -9.32
N ASN A 195 10.33 -12.80 -8.74
CA ASN A 195 9.94 -14.09 -8.17
C ASN A 195 9.54 -14.03 -6.69
N GLU A 196 9.62 -12.85 -6.07
CA GLU A 196 9.36 -12.64 -4.64
C GLU A 196 10.26 -13.49 -3.73
N THR A 197 11.55 -13.56 -4.06
CA THR A 197 12.60 -14.33 -3.36
C THR A 197 13.73 -13.47 -2.76
N LEU A 198 13.49 -12.17 -2.52
CA LEU A 198 14.43 -11.29 -1.83
C LEU A 198 14.86 -11.87 -0.48
N SER A 199 16.16 -11.88 -0.22
CA SER A 199 16.75 -12.50 0.98
C SER A 199 17.90 -11.68 1.56
N ASP A 200 18.86 -11.26 0.73
CA ASP A 200 20.00 -10.49 1.20
C ASP A 200 19.72 -8.97 1.27
N SER A 201 20.50 -8.28 2.10
CA SER A 201 20.33 -6.87 2.38
C SER A 201 20.67 -5.97 1.18
N VAL A 202 21.53 -6.44 0.27
CA VAL A 202 21.92 -5.68 -0.93
C VAL A 202 20.74 -5.63 -1.89
N ASN A 203 20.14 -6.78 -2.21
CA ASN A 203 19.00 -6.85 -3.12
C ASN A 203 17.77 -6.13 -2.55
N ILE A 204 17.52 -6.24 -1.23
CA ILE A 204 16.45 -5.48 -0.57
C ILE A 204 16.66 -3.96 -0.71
N ASN A 205 17.89 -3.47 -0.55
CA ASN A 205 18.19 -2.05 -0.68
C ASN A 205 18.11 -1.56 -2.14
N GLU A 206 18.56 -2.37 -3.10
CA GLU A 206 18.40 -2.08 -4.52
C GLU A 206 16.92 -2.03 -4.92
N ALA A 207 16.11 -3.01 -4.51
CA ALA A 207 14.66 -3.03 -4.74
C ALA A 207 13.98 -1.83 -4.07
N LYS A 208 14.42 -1.44 -2.87
CA LYS A 208 13.93 -0.23 -2.18
C LYS A 208 14.22 1.03 -2.98
N LYS A 209 15.42 1.14 -3.55
CA LYS A 209 15.80 2.29 -4.38
C LYS A 209 15.01 2.34 -5.67
N LEU A 210 14.83 1.20 -6.35
CA LEU A 210 14.06 1.12 -7.59
C LEU A 210 12.60 1.49 -7.38
N LEU A 211 11.87 0.71 -6.58
CA LEU A 211 10.44 0.93 -6.32
C LEU A 211 10.18 2.29 -5.69
N GLY A 212 11.06 2.73 -4.78
CA GLY A 212 10.97 4.05 -4.19
C GLY A 212 11.21 5.21 -5.17
N THR A 213 11.91 4.98 -6.29
CA THR A 213 12.05 5.94 -7.39
C THR A 213 10.81 5.92 -8.29
N ILE A 214 10.31 4.73 -8.64
CA ILE A 214 9.09 4.57 -9.45
C ILE A 214 7.91 5.23 -8.72
N LEU A 215 7.67 4.92 -7.45
CA LEU A 215 6.57 5.51 -6.68
C LEU A 215 6.64 7.04 -6.61
N ARG A 216 7.84 7.62 -6.52
CA ARG A 216 8.00 9.09 -6.50
C ARG A 216 7.63 9.74 -7.82
N ARG A 217 7.68 9.01 -8.93
CA ARG A 217 7.23 9.50 -10.24
C ARG A 217 5.71 9.74 -10.26
N TYR A 218 4.97 8.94 -9.51
CA TYR A 218 3.50 8.94 -9.49
C TYR A 218 2.89 9.59 -8.24
N ILE A 219 3.73 10.01 -7.27
CA ILE A 219 3.29 10.65 -6.04
C ILE A 219 3.81 12.09 -6.01
N ASP A 220 2.93 13.05 -6.26
CA ASP A 220 3.27 14.47 -6.28
C ASP A 220 3.52 15.06 -4.88
N GLN A 221 2.92 14.47 -3.84
CA GLN A 221 2.97 14.99 -2.47
C GLN A 221 3.97 14.25 -1.58
N PRO A 222 4.72 14.94 -0.70
CA PRO A 222 5.66 14.30 0.20
C PRO A 222 4.96 13.29 1.11
N LEU A 223 5.62 12.17 1.38
CA LEU A 223 5.08 11.12 2.25
C LEU A 223 5.27 11.49 3.73
N GLU A 224 4.17 11.69 4.45
CA GLU A 224 4.15 12.01 5.87
C GLU A 224 4.64 10.84 6.72
N SER A 225 4.33 9.61 6.31
CA SER A 225 4.87 8.39 6.93
C SER A 225 6.40 8.37 6.98
N ARG A 226 7.08 8.91 5.95
CA ARG A 226 8.55 9.03 5.92
C ARG A 226 9.07 10.05 6.92
N LYS A 227 8.33 11.13 7.17
CA LYS A 227 8.69 12.12 8.21
C LYS A 227 8.53 11.50 9.60
N LEU A 228 7.42 10.81 9.84
CA LEU A 228 7.16 10.08 11.09
C LEU A 228 8.20 8.98 11.37
N TYR A 229 8.60 8.23 10.34
CA TYR A 229 9.63 7.21 10.50
C TYR A 229 10.98 7.81 10.91
N LYS A 230 11.37 8.96 10.32
CA LYS A 230 12.61 9.66 10.69
C LYS A 230 12.55 10.17 12.14
N SER A 231 11.45 10.78 12.56
CA SER A 231 11.33 11.26 13.94
C SER A 231 11.36 10.11 14.94
N TYR A 232 10.66 9.01 14.66
CA TYR A 232 10.66 7.83 15.52
C TYR A 232 12.03 7.13 15.59
N SER A 233 12.72 7.00 14.46
CA SER A 233 14.06 6.37 14.41
C SER A 233 15.10 7.19 15.19
N ASN A 234 14.97 8.52 15.21
CA ASN A 234 15.85 9.40 15.99
C ASN A 234 15.59 9.34 17.50
N ILE A 235 14.45 8.80 17.95
CA ILE A 235 14.09 8.66 19.37
C ILE A 235 14.58 7.32 19.94
N LYS A 236 14.82 6.30 19.10
CA LYS A 236 15.30 4.97 19.52
C LYS A 236 16.84 4.90 19.73
N ILE A 237 17.47 5.99 20.18
CA ILE A 237 18.89 6.03 20.56
C ILE A 237 19.06 5.61 22.01
#